data_AF-A0A6J4Q2J8-F1
#
_entry.id   AF-A0A6J4Q2J8-F1
#
_cell.length_a   1.000
_cell.length_b   1.000
_cell.length_c   1.000
_cell.angle_alpha   90.00
_cell.angle_beta   90.00
_cell.angle_gamma   90.00
#
_symmetry.space_group_name_H-M   'P 1'
#
loop_
_entity.id
_entity.type
_entity.pdbx_description
1 polymer ?
#
loop_
_entity_poly.entity_id
_entity_poly.type
_entity_poly.pdbx_seq_one_letter_code
_entity_poly.pdbx_strand_id
1 'polypeptide(L)'
;MLHADTPYWGSLFDTFAGFQILFCDPADTLIALGHTIPFVWDGTLEDLPPTIDTVMERAMAAHRERRMPTALSALAALVSPEHQGRGLSSEILRDMRSQPSTACTPSSHPSAPPSRASTRSSPSRRG
;
A
#
# COMPACT_ATOMS: atom_id res chain seq x y z
N MET A 1 -15.29 0.06 2.82
CA MET A 1 -14.15 0.93 2.48
C MET A 1 -13.29 1.01 3.74
N LEU A 2 -12.08 0.46 3.71
CA LEU A 2 -11.26 0.28 4.91
C LEU A 2 -10.90 1.65 5.50
N HIS A 3 -11.26 1.87 6.77
CA HIS A 3 -10.86 3.01 7.63
C HIS A 3 -11.46 4.41 7.34
N ALA A 4 -12.64 4.51 6.73
CA ALA A 4 -13.29 5.83 6.54
C ALA A 4 -13.60 6.58 7.85
N ASP A 5 -13.71 5.86 8.97
CA ASP A 5 -13.94 6.44 10.30
C ASP A 5 -12.65 6.87 11.02
N THR A 6 -11.47 6.53 10.47
CA THR A 6 -10.18 6.98 11.02
C THR A 6 -10.00 8.47 10.74
N PRO A 7 -9.72 9.29 11.76
CA PRO A 7 -9.57 10.73 11.59
C PRO A 7 -8.43 11.03 10.61
N TYR A 8 -8.66 12.05 9.79
CA TYR A 8 -7.72 12.53 8.77
C TYR A 8 -7.36 11.51 7.68
N TRP A 9 -8.05 10.38 7.52
CA TRP A 9 -7.74 9.41 6.46
C TRP A 9 -7.72 10.04 5.07
N GLY A 10 -8.61 11.01 4.81
CA GLY A 10 -8.63 11.79 3.56
C GLY A 10 -7.30 12.48 3.24
N SER A 11 -6.52 12.84 4.26
CA SER A 11 -5.23 13.52 4.09
C SER A 11 -4.16 12.68 3.38
N LEU A 12 -4.32 11.35 3.35
CA LEU A 12 -3.45 10.47 2.58
C LEU A 12 -3.49 10.78 1.08
N PHE A 13 -4.62 11.29 0.59
CA PHE A 13 -4.85 11.57 -0.83
C PHE A 13 -4.55 13.02 -1.23
N ASP A 14 -4.42 13.94 -0.27
CA ASP A 14 -4.04 15.33 -0.51
C ASP A 14 -2.68 15.68 0.09
N THR A 15 -2.61 15.86 1.40
CA THR A 15 -1.51 16.39 2.19
C THR A 15 -0.31 15.46 2.15
N PHE A 16 -0.59 14.15 2.20
CA PHE A 16 0.43 13.10 2.19
C PHE A 16 0.39 12.28 0.90
N ALA A 17 -0.19 12.80 -0.19
CA ALA A 17 -0.13 12.17 -1.51
C ALA A 17 1.32 11.84 -1.92
N GLY A 18 2.24 12.70 -1.46
CA GLY A 18 3.70 12.52 -1.39
C GLY A 18 4.22 11.10 -1.14
N PHE A 19 3.54 10.42 -0.22
CA PHE A 19 4.01 9.22 0.47
C PHE A 19 3.23 7.97 0.06
N GLN A 20 2.27 8.08 -0.85
CA GLN A 20 1.51 6.93 -1.32
C GLN A 20 2.27 6.22 -2.44
N ILE A 21 2.16 4.89 -2.50
CA ILE A 21 2.85 4.05 -3.50
C ILE A 21 1.79 3.50 -4.44
N LEU A 22 1.94 3.75 -5.74
CA LEU A 22 1.01 3.32 -6.77
C LEU A 22 1.73 2.41 -7.75
N PHE A 23 1.22 1.20 -7.93
CA PHE A 23 1.65 0.31 -9.01
C PHE A 23 0.60 0.26 -10.10
N CYS A 24 1.00 0.65 -11.30
CA CYS A 24 0.19 0.59 -12.50
C CYS A 24 0.66 -0.57 -13.38
N ASP A 25 -0.29 -1.16 -14.13
CA ASP A 25 0.04 -2.01 -15.26
C ASP A 25 0.44 -1.17 -16.50
N PRO A 26 0.87 -1.79 -17.61
CA PRO A 26 1.25 -1.07 -18.83
C PRO A 26 0.11 -0.28 -19.50
N ALA A 27 -1.14 -0.48 -19.08
CA ALA A 27 -2.31 0.26 -19.58
C ALA A 27 -2.71 1.39 -18.61
N ASP A 28 -1.83 1.77 -17.68
CA ASP A 28 -2.04 2.77 -16.63
C ASP A 28 -3.19 2.42 -15.67
N THR A 29 -3.53 1.13 -15.54
CA THR A 29 -4.52 0.67 -14.56
C THR A 29 -3.85 0.44 -13.21
N LEU A 30 -4.39 1.03 -12.14
CA LEU A 30 -3.91 0.80 -10.78
C LEU A 30 -4.16 -0.65 -10.35
N ILE A 31 -3.09 -1.41 -10.14
CA ILE A 31 -3.15 -2.83 -9.78
C ILE A 31 -2.83 -3.08 -8.30
N ALA A 32 -2.07 -2.18 -7.67
CA ALA A 32 -1.74 -2.25 -6.25
C ALA A 32 -1.45 -0.86 -5.66
N LEU A 33 -1.70 -0.69 -4.36
CA LEU A 33 -1.60 0.57 -3.62
C LEU A 33 -0.99 0.35 -2.24
N GLY A 34 0.01 1.14 -1.89
CA GLY A 34 0.59 1.22 -0.57
C GLY A 34 0.24 2.53 0.12
N HIS A 35 -0.49 2.45 1.24
CA HIS A 35 -0.75 3.61 2.09
C HIS A 35 0.34 3.76 3.15
N THR A 36 0.98 4.92 3.15
CA THR A 36 1.92 5.29 4.21
C THR A 36 1.69 6.71 4.70
N ILE A 37 2.16 7.00 5.90
CA ILE A 37 2.10 8.35 6.45
C ILE A 37 3.39 8.69 7.21
N PRO A 38 3.98 9.87 6.98
CA PRO A 38 5.14 10.32 7.73
C PRO A 38 4.72 10.83 9.10
N PHE A 39 5.46 10.48 10.14
CA PHE A 39 5.19 10.96 11.50
C PHE A 39 6.49 11.16 12.28
N VAL A 40 6.38 11.81 13.44
CA VAL A 40 7.50 11.98 14.36
C VAL A 40 7.46 10.86 15.39
N TRP A 41 8.59 10.19 15.53
CA TRP A 41 8.83 9.12 16.48
C TRP A 41 10.29 9.16 16.93
N ASP A 42 10.54 8.99 18.21
CA ASP A 42 11.90 8.98 18.77
C ASP A 42 12.61 7.62 18.66
N GLY A 43 11.91 6.58 18.18
CA GLY A 43 12.44 5.22 18.02
C GLY A 43 12.22 4.31 19.24
N THR A 44 11.61 4.81 20.31
CA THR A 44 11.31 4.04 21.53
C THR A 44 9.92 3.40 21.47
N LEU A 45 9.72 2.30 22.20
CA LEU A 45 8.41 1.67 22.25
C LEU A 45 7.41 2.55 23.02
N GLU A 46 7.89 3.30 23.99
CA GLU A 46 7.12 4.19 24.86
C GLU A 46 6.50 5.36 24.09
N ASP A 47 7.19 5.91 23.09
CA ASP A 47 6.66 6.98 22.23
C ASP A 47 5.89 6.44 21.00
N LEU A 48 5.91 5.13 20.74
CA LEU A 48 5.24 4.57 19.58
C LEU A 48 3.71 4.77 19.71
N PRO A 49 3.04 5.43 18.74
CA PRO A 49 1.60 5.61 18.80
C PRO A 49 0.86 4.25 18.88
N PRO A 50 -0.07 4.08 19.83
CA PRO A 50 -0.70 2.79 20.09
C PRO A 50 -1.76 2.40 19.03
N THR A 51 -2.24 3.36 18.24
CA THR A 51 -3.29 3.16 17.25
C THR A 51 -3.00 3.91 15.95
N ILE A 52 -3.64 3.49 14.86
CA ILE A 52 -3.57 4.19 13.57
C ILE A 52 -4.09 5.61 13.70
N ASP A 53 -5.20 5.83 14.41
CA ASP A 53 -5.77 7.15 14.62
C ASP A 53 -4.75 8.10 15.29
N THR A 54 -4.01 7.63 16.29
CA THR A 54 -2.95 8.43 16.93
C THR A 54 -1.76 8.69 16.01
N VAL A 55 -1.42 7.75 15.10
CA VAL A 55 -0.41 8.01 14.05
C VAL A 55 -0.91 9.13 13.12
N MET A 56 -2.16 9.08 12.67
CA MET A 56 -2.75 10.08 11.77
C MET A 56 -2.80 11.47 12.40
N GLU A 57 -3.23 11.57 13.65
CA GLU A 57 -3.23 12.81 14.43
C GLU A 57 -1.83 13.39 14.57
N ARG A 58 -0.85 12.55 14.91
CA ARG A 58 0.53 12.96 15.11
C ARG A 58 1.17 13.43 13.81
N ALA A 59 0.91 12.75 12.70
CA ALA A 59 1.35 13.15 11.37
C ALA A 59 0.78 14.52 10.98
N MET A 60 -0.52 14.73 11.17
CA MET A 60 -1.18 16.01 10.88
C MET A 60 -0.68 17.14 11.78
N ALA A 61 -0.42 16.86 13.07
CA ALA A 61 0.20 17.84 13.96
C ALA A 61 1.60 18.23 13.49
N ALA A 62 2.45 17.24 13.14
CA ALA A 62 3.79 17.48 12.62
C ALA A 62 3.77 18.29 11.32
N HIS A 63 2.85 17.97 10.40
CA HIS A 63 2.67 18.72 9.15
C HIS A 63 2.29 20.19 9.42
N ARG A 64 1.29 20.44 10.27
CA ARG A 64 0.84 21.79 10.65
C ARG A 64 1.95 22.61 11.31
N GLU A 65 2.74 21.96 12.15
CA GLU A 65 3.87 22.57 12.86
C GLU A 65 5.16 22.61 12.02
N ARG A 66 5.13 22.09 10.79
CA ARG A 66 6.28 21.94 9.89
C ARG A 66 7.47 21.24 10.54
N ARG A 67 7.20 20.26 11.40
CA ARG A 67 8.22 19.39 11.98
C ARG A 67 8.67 18.38 10.95
N MET A 68 9.98 18.13 10.91
CA MET A 68 10.55 17.09 10.04
C MET A 68 10.12 15.71 10.56
N PRO A 69 9.48 14.87 9.74
CA PRO A 69 9.20 13.49 10.09
C PRO A 69 10.49 12.71 10.31
N THR A 70 10.48 11.79 11.28
CA THR A 70 11.62 10.92 11.60
C THR A 70 11.33 9.46 11.28
N ALA A 71 10.07 9.12 11.01
CA ALA A 71 9.62 7.78 10.71
C ALA A 71 8.46 7.79 9.69
N LEU A 72 8.22 6.62 9.11
CA LEU A 72 7.13 6.36 8.19
C LEU A 72 6.32 5.16 8.70
N SER A 73 5.00 5.31 8.80
CA SER A 73 4.11 4.21 9.14
C SER A 73 3.51 3.59 7.87
N ALA A 74 3.65 2.27 7.72
CA ALA A 74 2.97 1.50 6.69
C ALA A 74 1.56 1.15 7.18
N LEU A 75 0.54 1.78 6.60
CA LEU A 75 -0.86 1.65 7.05
C LEU A 75 -1.59 0.50 6.35
N ALA A 76 -1.39 0.35 5.04
CA ALA A 76 -2.01 -0.71 4.26
C ALA A 76 -1.24 -1.02 2.98
N ALA A 77 -1.28 -2.29 2.56
CA ALA A 77 -0.88 -2.72 1.23
C ALA A 77 -2.07 -3.44 0.58
N LEU A 78 -2.58 -2.89 -0.51
CA LEU A 78 -3.78 -3.34 -1.20
C LEU A 78 -3.41 -3.82 -2.60
N VAL A 79 -3.92 -4.99 -2.99
CA VAL A 79 -3.68 -5.58 -4.31
C VAL A 79 -5.03 -5.95 -4.91
N SER A 80 -5.29 -5.51 -6.15
CA SER A 80 -6.51 -5.86 -6.87
C SER A 80 -6.67 -7.39 -6.94
N PRO A 81 -7.89 -7.94 -6.79
CA PRO A 81 -8.09 -9.39 -6.70
C PRO A 81 -7.47 -10.19 -7.85
N GLU A 82 -7.52 -9.63 -9.05
CA GLU A 82 -6.98 -10.21 -10.29
C GLU A 82 -5.44 -10.31 -10.30
N HIS A 83 -4.77 -9.54 -9.43
CA HIS A 83 -3.32 -9.44 -9.34
C HIS A 83 -2.76 -10.02 -8.03
N GLN A 84 -3.59 -10.66 -7.20
CA GLN A 84 -3.15 -11.32 -5.96
C GLN A 84 -2.33 -12.60 -6.23
N GLY A 85 -1.54 -13.02 -5.25
CA GLY A 85 -0.68 -14.22 -5.36
C GLY A 85 0.59 -14.02 -6.20
N ARG A 86 0.90 -12.78 -6.58
CA ARG A 86 2.01 -12.43 -7.49
C ARG A 86 3.19 -11.73 -6.81
N GLY A 87 3.19 -11.64 -5.48
CA GLY A 87 4.25 -10.99 -4.72
C GLY A 87 4.17 -9.46 -4.63
N LEU A 88 3.16 -8.83 -5.24
CA LEU A 88 3.00 -7.36 -5.26
C LEU A 88 2.94 -6.72 -3.86
N SER A 89 2.37 -7.39 -2.85
CA SER A 89 2.39 -6.90 -1.48
C SER A 89 3.82 -6.80 -0.90
N SER A 90 4.70 -7.73 -1.27
CA SER A 90 6.10 -7.70 -0.86
C SER A 90 6.88 -6.61 -1.59
N GLU A 91 6.54 -6.35 -2.86
CA GLU A 91 7.12 -5.24 -3.63
C GLU A 91 6.69 -3.89 -3.01
N ILE A 92 5.40 -3.70 -2.68
CA ILE A 92 4.93 -2.52 -1.95
C ILE A 92 5.72 -2.30 -0.66
N LEU A 93 5.89 -3.33 0.18
CA LEU A 93 6.61 -3.20 1.45
C LEU A 93 8.09 -2.84 1.28
N ARG A 94 8.72 -3.23 0.16
CA ARG A 94 10.10 -2.82 -0.15
C ARG A 94 10.16 -1.35 -0.54
N ASP A 95 9.20 -0.87 -1.31
CA ASP A 95 9.11 0.54 -1.72
C ASP A 95 8.81 1.44 -0.52
N MET A 96 7.96 0.98 0.40
CA MET A 96 7.72 1.66 1.69
C MET A 96 9.01 1.88 2.49
N ARG A 97 9.96 0.95 2.42
CA ARG A 97 11.23 1.01 3.16
C ARG A 97 12.29 1.89 2.49
N SER A 98 12.21 2.13 1.17
CA SER A 98 13.32 2.66 0.37
C SER A 98 13.13 4.06 -0.21
N GLN A 99 11.94 4.68 -0.06
CA GLN A 99 11.47 5.98 -0.61
C GLN A 99 12.51 6.94 -1.27
N PRO A 100 12.20 7.50 -2.48
CA PRO A 100 11.03 8.39 -2.61
C PRO A 100 10.14 8.30 -3.88
N SER A 101 8.84 8.61 -3.67
CA SER A 101 7.97 9.54 -4.44
C SER A 101 6.78 9.07 -5.32
N THR A 102 5.66 9.79 -5.10
CA THR A 102 4.58 10.43 -5.93
C THR A 102 4.22 10.08 -7.38
N ALA A 103 4.85 9.14 -8.08
CA ALA A 103 4.43 8.80 -9.46
C ALA A 103 3.93 7.35 -9.56
N CYS A 104 3.08 7.05 -10.54
CA CYS A 104 2.71 5.66 -10.78
C CYS A 104 3.94 4.91 -11.30
N THR A 105 4.43 3.95 -10.51
CA THR A 105 5.60 3.17 -10.86
C THR A 105 5.13 1.94 -11.62
N PRO A 106 5.69 1.64 -12.81
CA PRO A 106 5.42 0.38 -13.48
C PRO A 106 5.93 -0.77 -12.61
N SER A 107 5.09 -1.77 -12.36
CA SER A 107 5.51 -2.94 -11.59
C SER A 107 6.64 -3.68 -12.30
N SER A 108 7.62 -4.15 -11.52
CA SER A 108 8.73 -4.96 -12.03
C SER A 108 8.28 -6.36 -12.50
N HIS A 109 7.04 -6.75 -12.19
CA HIS A 109 6.49 -8.06 -12.51
C HIS A 109 5.76 -8.07 -13.87
N PRO A 110 5.99 -9.08 -14.73
CA PRO A 110 5.27 -9.20 -15.99
C PRO A 110 3.76 -9.36 -15.72
N SER A 111 2.94 -8.42 -16.19
CA SER A 111 1.50 -8.31 -15.96
C SER A 111 0.65 -9.49 -16.46
N ALA A 112 1.22 -10.44 -17.20
CA ALA A 112 0.47 -11.55 -17.79
C ALA A 112 -0.21 -12.43 -16.71
N PRO A 113 -1.52 -12.68 -16.81
CA PRO A 113 -2.19 -13.64 -15.93
C PRO A 113 -1.62 -15.04 -16.19
N PRO A 114 -1.37 -15.86 -15.16
CA PRO A 114 -1.08 -17.26 -15.39
C PRO A 114 -2.31 -17.90 -16.04
N SER A 115 -2.12 -18.50 -17.22
CA SER A 115 -3.12 -19.36 -17.86
C SER A 115 -3.63 -20.36 -16.83
N ARG A 116 -4.90 -20.21 -16.44
CA ARG A 116 -5.58 -21.18 -15.59
C ARG A 116 -5.74 -22.42 -16.45
N ALA A 117 -4.82 -23.38 -16.31
CA ALA A 117 -4.91 -24.68 -16.96
C ALA A 117 -6.23 -25.34 -16.53
N SER A 118 -7.25 -25.21 -17.38
CA SER A 118 -8.49 -25.96 -17.25
C SER A 118 -8.20 -27.40 -17.62
N THR A 119 -7.78 -28.22 -16.66
CA THR A 119 -7.85 -29.67 -16.82
C THR A 119 -9.31 -30.09 -16.67
N ARG A 120 -10.08 -29.87 -17.74
CA ARG A 120 -11.35 -30.56 -17.96
C ARG A 120 -11.00 -31.96 -18.45
N SER A 121 -11.02 -32.95 -17.56
CA SER A 121 -10.95 -34.36 -17.95
C SER A 121 -12.11 -35.12 -17.34
N SER A 122 -13.18 -35.20 -18.13
CA SER A 122 -14.12 -36.32 -18.20
C SER A 122 -14.66 -36.31 -19.63
N PRO A 123 -14.76 -37.46 -20.32
CA PRO A 123 -15.68 -38.50 -19.85
C PRO A 123 -15.22 -39.97 -20.05
N SER A 124 -16.03 -40.86 -19.47
CA SER A 124 -16.39 -42.19 -19.99
C SER A 124 -15.37 -43.34 -19.83
N ARG A 125 -15.75 -44.33 -19.01
CA ARG A 125 -15.99 -45.68 -19.56
C ARG A 125 -16.97 -46.50 -18.71
N ARG A 126 -17.99 -47.04 -19.40
CA ARG A 126 -18.80 -48.18 -18.95
C ARG A 126 -17.90 -49.42 -18.85
N GLY A 127 -18.21 -50.27 -17.89
CA GLY A 127 -17.74 -51.64 -17.73
C GLY A 127 -18.53 -52.26 -16.61
#